data_AF-A0AAU1ATH9-F1
#
_entry.id   AF-A0AAU1ATH9-F1
#
_cell.length_a   1.000
_cell.length_b   1.000
_cell.length_c   1.000
_cell.angle_alpha   90.00
_cell.angle_beta   90.00
_cell.angle_gamma   90.00
#
_symmetry.space_group_name_H-M   'P 1'
#
loop_
_entity.id
_entity.type
_entity.pdbx_description
1 polymer ?
#
loop_
_entity_poly.entity_id
_entity_poly.type
_entity_poly.pdbx_seq_one_letter_code
_entity_poly.pdbx_strand_id
1 'polypeptide(L)'
;MSELPAPSRLHLLRFLEKVQLQDLQRTRDWIAAEEQHAAALAVRRPAPPTPDWLIERGIGVGRLPVRIHAGGCWDARKRCTDMRMDQARRALAEGVQACPHCRPDTALGMPE
;
A
#
# COMPACT_ATOMS: atom_id res chain seq x y z
N MET A 1 -62.05 -12.32 34.76
CA MET A 1 -60.84 -12.12 33.93
C MET A 1 -60.24 -10.79 34.33
N SER A 2 -59.16 -10.77 35.10
CA SER A 2 -58.56 -9.51 35.56
C SER A 2 -57.83 -8.84 34.41
N GLU A 3 -58.23 -7.61 34.09
CA GLU A 3 -57.49 -6.72 33.21
C GLU A 3 -56.19 -6.30 33.90
N LEU A 4 -55.06 -6.58 33.27
CA LEU A 4 -53.78 -6.06 33.75
C LEU A 4 -53.75 -4.54 33.46
N PRO A 5 -53.27 -3.71 34.40
CA PRO A 5 -53.17 -2.28 34.19
C PRO A 5 -52.20 -1.98 33.02
N ALA A 6 -52.55 -1.00 32.20
CA ALA A 6 -51.71 -0.57 31.10
C ALA A 6 -50.31 -0.15 31.60
N PRO A 7 -49.23 -0.46 30.84
CA PRO A 7 -47.88 -0.14 31.26
C PRO A 7 -47.67 1.37 31.38
N SER A 8 -46.94 1.79 32.41
CA SER A 8 -46.61 3.20 32.59
C SER A 8 -45.69 3.70 31.48
N ARG A 9 -45.72 5.02 31.22
CA ARG A 9 -44.80 5.66 30.26
C ARG A 9 -43.33 5.37 30.56
N LEU A 10 -42.95 5.30 31.84
CA LEU A 10 -41.59 4.94 32.25
C LEU A 10 -41.23 3.50 31.83
N HIS A 11 -42.16 2.55 31.97
CA HIS A 11 -41.95 1.18 31.52
C HIS A 11 -41.70 1.11 30.01
N LEU A 12 -42.51 1.83 29.21
CA LEU A 12 -42.36 1.89 27.76
C LEU A 12 -41.01 2.50 27.35
N LEU A 13 -40.57 3.56 28.01
CA LEU A 13 -39.27 4.19 27.73
C LEU A 13 -38.10 3.27 28.08
N ARG A 14 -38.18 2.52 29.19
CA ARG A 14 -37.15 1.52 29.54
C ARG A 14 -37.11 0.34 28.59
N PHE A 15 -38.27 -0.06 28.05
CA PHE A 15 -38.31 -1.06 26.99
C PHE A 15 -37.64 -0.53 25.72
N LEU A 16 -38.00 0.68 25.28
CA LEU A 16 -37.43 1.31 24.09
C LEU A 16 -35.91 1.53 24.23
N GLU A 17 -35.42 1.88 25.42
CA GLU A 17 -33.98 1.98 25.72
C GLU A 17 -33.25 0.66 25.44
N LYS A 18 -33.81 -0.47 25.90
CA LYS A 18 -33.22 -1.79 25.66
C LYS A 18 -33.20 -2.16 24.17
N VAL A 19 -34.28 -1.85 23.45
CA VAL A 19 -34.36 -2.09 22.00
C VAL A 19 -33.30 -1.26 21.28
N GLN A 20 -33.19 0.03 21.59
CA GLN A 20 -32.18 0.91 20.99
C GLN A 20 -30.75 0.44 21.26
N LEU A 21 -30.46 -0.06 22.48
CA LEU A 21 -29.15 -0.61 22.79
C LEU A 21 -28.83 -1.87 21.97
N GLN A 22 -29.82 -2.74 21.73
CA GLN A 22 -29.66 -3.92 20.90
C GLN A 22 -29.44 -3.55 19.43
N ASP A 23 -30.21 -2.60 18.90
CA ASP A 23 -30.06 -2.15 17.51
C ASP A 23 -28.73 -1.41 17.30
N LEU A 24 -28.29 -0.64 18.29
CA LEU A 24 -26.97 -0.02 18.28
C LEU A 24 -25.86 -1.07 18.28
N GLN A 25 -25.99 -2.13 19.08
CA GLN A 25 -25.01 -3.22 19.07
C GLN A 25 -24.96 -3.91 17.72
N ARG A 26 -26.12 -4.25 17.13
CA ARG A 26 -26.19 -4.83 15.78
C ARG A 26 -25.51 -3.94 14.73
N THR A 27 -25.72 -2.63 14.82
CA THR A 27 -25.09 -1.65 13.91
C THR A 27 -23.56 -1.65 14.07
N ARG A 28 -23.06 -1.70 15.31
CA ARG A 28 -21.61 -1.79 15.58
C ARG A 28 -21.01 -3.07 15.02
N ASP A 29 -21.71 -4.19 15.15
CA ASP A 29 -21.26 -5.48 14.61
C ASP A 29 -21.15 -5.43 13.07
N TRP A 30 -22.12 -4.79 12.39
CA TRP A 30 -22.06 -4.56 10.95
C TRP A 30 -20.90 -3.64 10.53
N ILE A 31 -20.67 -2.55 11.28
CA ILE A 31 -19.52 -1.67 11.03
C ILE A 31 -18.21 -2.45 11.13
N ALA A 32 -18.04 -3.24 12.19
CA ALA A 32 -16.83 -4.03 12.39
C ALA A 32 -16.62 -5.06 11.26
N ALA A 33 -17.69 -5.67 10.75
CA ALA A 33 -17.60 -6.59 9.62
C ALA A 33 -17.17 -5.87 8.33
N GLU A 34 -17.73 -4.67 8.06
CA GLU A 34 -17.37 -3.88 6.89
C GLU A 34 -15.92 -3.39 6.96
N GLU A 35 -15.47 -2.95 8.14
CA GLU A 35 -14.07 -2.56 8.38
C GLU A 35 -13.10 -3.71 8.14
N GLN A 36 -13.44 -4.92 8.60
CA GLN A 36 -12.65 -6.13 8.33
C GLN A 36 -12.58 -6.46 6.84
N HIS A 37 -13.70 -6.35 6.13
CA HIS A 37 -13.74 -6.57 4.68
C HIS A 37 -12.89 -5.54 3.93
N ALA A 38 -13.02 -4.25 4.28
CA ALA A 38 -12.21 -3.18 3.71
C ALA A 38 -10.70 -3.38 3.98
N ALA A 39 -10.33 -3.78 5.20
CA ALA A 39 -8.94 -4.11 5.55
C ALA A 39 -8.41 -5.30 4.74
N ALA A 40 -9.21 -6.35 4.57
CA ALA A 40 -8.83 -7.51 3.76
C ALA A 40 -8.61 -7.14 2.29
N LEU A 41 -9.43 -6.26 1.72
CA LEU A 41 -9.22 -5.73 0.36
C LEU A 41 -7.96 -4.86 0.27
N ALA A 42 -7.66 -4.06 1.29
CA ALA A 42 -6.44 -3.26 1.32
C ALA A 42 -5.18 -4.13 1.33
N VAL A 43 -5.16 -5.25 2.07
CA VAL A 43 -4.07 -6.23 2.06
C VAL A 43 -3.95 -6.95 0.72
N ARG A 44 -5.07 -7.14 0.02
CA ARG A 44 -5.11 -7.76 -1.32
C ARG A 44 -4.77 -6.81 -2.46
N ARG A 45 -4.45 -5.53 -2.19
CA ARG A 45 -3.93 -4.64 -3.24
C ARG A 45 -2.65 -5.28 -3.80
N PRO A 46 -2.58 -5.52 -5.12
CA PRO A 46 -1.37 -6.06 -5.72
C PRO A 46 -0.19 -5.17 -5.33
N ALA A 47 0.96 -5.80 -5.06
CA ALA A 47 2.19 -5.08 -4.82
C ALA A 47 2.37 -4.02 -5.94
N PRO A 48 2.85 -2.81 -5.61
CA PRO A 48 3.15 -1.84 -6.64
C PRO A 48 4.03 -2.51 -7.70
N PRO A 49 3.79 -2.24 -8.99
CA PRO A 49 4.58 -2.85 -10.06
C PRO A 49 6.05 -2.64 -9.77
N THR A 50 6.87 -3.66 -10.03
CA THR A 50 8.33 -3.53 -9.90
C THR A 50 8.77 -2.31 -10.71
N PRO A 51 9.49 -1.35 -10.11
CA PRO A 51 9.87 -0.12 -10.80
C PRO A 51 10.77 -0.48 -11.98
N ASP A 52 10.47 -0.01 -13.20
CA ASP A 52 11.18 -0.44 -14.41
C ASP A 52 12.70 -0.21 -14.37
N TRP A 53 13.15 0.76 -13.57
CA TRP A 53 14.55 1.16 -13.45
C TRP A 53 14.94 1.48 -12.01
N LEU A 54 16.18 1.15 -11.67
CA LEU A 54 16.73 1.20 -10.33
C LEU A 54 18.11 1.85 -10.32
N ILE A 55 18.37 2.76 -9.37
CA ILE A 55 19.66 3.43 -9.19
C ILE A 55 20.31 2.90 -7.93
N GLU A 56 21.43 2.21 -8.08
CA GLU A 56 22.27 1.79 -6.97
C GLU A 56 23.13 2.97 -6.53
N ARG A 57 23.15 3.20 -5.21
CA ARG A 57 23.98 4.24 -4.61
C ARG A 57 25.09 3.64 -3.75
N GLY A 58 26.23 4.32 -3.76
CA GLY A 58 27.41 3.96 -2.97
C GLY A 58 27.21 4.08 -1.45
N ILE A 59 28.26 3.76 -0.70
CA ILE A 59 28.31 3.87 0.76
C ILE A 59 28.99 5.20 1.11
N GLY A 60 28.43 5.97 2.05
CA GLY A 60 29.00 7.23 2.53
C GLY A 60 28.06 8.43 2.42
N VAL A 61 28.51 9.58 2.91
CA VAL A 61 27.79 10.87 2.81
C VAL A 61 27.71 11.28 1.34
N GLY A 62 26.52 11.69 0.88
CA GLY A 62 26.27 12.07 -0.52
C GLY A 62 25.86 10.93 -1.46
N ARG A 63 26.01 9.66 -1.06
CA ARG A 63 25.49 8.44 -1.73
C ARG A 63 25.36 8.58 -3.26
N LEU A 64 26.50 8.80 -3.90
CA LEU A 64 26.55 9.00 -5.35
C LEU A 64 25.99 7.78 -6.09
N PRO A 65 25.32 8.00 -7.24
CA PRO A 65 24.98 6.92 -8.15
C PRO A 65 26.22 6.13 -8.56
N VAL A 66 26.16 4.81 -8.42
CA VAL A 66 27.25 3.92 -8.85
C VAL A 66 26.84 3.03 -10.01
N ARG A 67 25.56 2.66 -10.09
CA ARG A 67 25.08 1.73 -11.10
C ARG A 67 23.60 1.90 -11.39
N ILE A 68 23.23 1.73 -12.66
CA ILE A 68 21.84 1.67 -13.12
C ILE A 68 21.48 0.20 -13.34
N HIS A 69 20.25 -0.18 -12.98
CA HIS A 69 19.70 -1.53 -13.14
C HIS A 69 18.27 -1.46 -13.72
N ALA A 70 17.83 -2.54 -14.37
CA ALA A 70 16.42 -2.75 -14.70
C ALA A 70 15.64 -3.31 -13.48
N GLY A 71 14.33 -3.11 -13.46
CA GLY A 71 13.41 -3.35 -12.33
C GLY A 71 13.30 -4.76 -11.75
N GLY A 72 13.89 -5.74 -12.40
CA GLY A 72 13.93 -7.14 -11.96
C GLY A 72 15.34 -7.72 -11.93
N CYS A 73 16.38 -6.88 -11.94
CA CYS A 73 17.77 -7.36 -11.91
C CYS A 73 18.04 -8.16 -10.63
N TRP A 74 18.48 -9.40 -10.77
CA TRP A 74 18.77 -10.28 -9.63
C TRP A 74 19.98 -9.81 -8.80
N ASP A 75 20.90 -9.03 -9.41
CA ASP A 75 22.04 -8.39 -8.74
C ASP A 75 21.68 -7.00 -8.17
N ALA A 76 20.43 -6.54 -8.31
CA ALA A 76 20.01 -5.31 -7.66
C ALA A 76 20.10 -5.46 -6.13
N ARG A 77 21.01 -4.69 -5.51
CA ARG A 77 21.26 -4.77 -4.07
C ARG A 77 20.23 -3.96 -3.28
N LYS A 78 20.23 -4.16 -1.95
CA LYS A 78 19.37 -3.43 -0.98
C LYS A 78 19.47 -1.89 -1.01
N ARG A 79 20.41 -1.30 -1.76
CA ARG A 79 20.64 0.15 -1.86
C ARG A 79 20.16 0.74 -3.20
N CYS A 80 19.25 0.04 -3.87
CA CYS A 80 18.61 0.54 -5.06
C CYS A 80 17.38 1.38 -4.69
N THR A 81 17.22 2.53 -5.33
CA THR A 81 15.96 3.29 -5.31
C THR A 81 15.34 3.30 -6.69
N ASP A 82 14.03 3.44 -6.76
CA ASP A 82 13.30 3.56 -8.01
C ASP A 82 13.70 4.82 -8.78
N MET A 83 13.63 4.74 -10.11
CA MET A 83 13.74 5.92 -10.96
C MET A 83 12.90 5.77 -12.22
N ARG A 84 12.55 6.91 -12.81
CA ARG A 84 11.87 6.96 -14.12
C ARG A 84 12.85 6.69 -15.24
N MET A 85 12.34 6.19 -16.36
CA MET A 85 13.10 5.92 -17.58
C MET A 85 14.00 7.10 -18.00
N ASP A 86 13.49 8.34 -17.98
CA ASP A 86 14.29 9.51 -18.36
C ASP A 86 15.40 9.84 -17.36
N GLN A 87 15.21 9.53 -16.08
CA GLN A 87 16.27 9.66 -15.08
C GLN A 87 17.35 8.62 -15.32
N ALA A 88 16.98 7.40 -15.71
CA ALA A 88 17.94 6.36 -16.05
C ALA A 88 18.77 6.75 -17.29
N ARG A 89 18.12 7.24 -18.35
CA ARG A 89 18.82 7.73 -19.55
C ARG A 89 19.79 8.87 -19.22
N ARG A 90 19.34 9.87 -18.44
CA ARG A 90 20.21 10.98 -18.03
C ARG A 90 21.40 10.50 -17.19
N ALA A 91 21.16 9.64 -16.20
CA ALA A 91 22.24 9.13 -15.36
C ALA A 91 23.28 8.32 -16.16
N LEU A 92 22.83 7.51 -17.13
CA LEU A 92 23.72 6.80 -18.06
C LEU A 92 24.52 7.80 -18.92
N ALA A 93 23.88 8.83 -19.47
CA ALA A 93 24.55 9.87 -20.23
C ALA A 93 25.54 10.70 -19.38
N GLU A 94 25.27 10.86 -18.09
CA GLU A 94 26.15 11.51 -17.11
C GLU A 94 27.31 10.59 -16.63
N GLY A 95 27.40 9.37 -17.16
CA GLY A 95 28.52 8.44 -16.91
C GLY A 95 28.30 7.46 -15.76
N VAL A 96 27.09 7.35 -15.21
CA VAL A 96 26.78 6.29 -14.24
C VAL A 96 26.80 4.94 -14.95
N GLN A 97 27.48 3.95 -14.37
CA GLN A 97 27.68 2.66 -15.02
C GLN A 97 26.37 1.89 -15.20
N ALA A 98 26.18 1.29 -16.37
CA ALA A 98 25.13 0.30 -16.58
C ALA A 98 25.50 -1.02 -15.91
N CYS A 99 24.52 -1.72 -15.32
CA CYS A 99 24.73 -3.06 -14.80
C CYS A 99 25.00 -4.05 -15.96
N PRO A 100 26.12 -4.79 -15.95
CA PRO A 100 26.46 -5.70 -17.04
C PRO A 100 25.50 -6.91 -17.12
N HIS A 101 24.79 -7.24 -16.04
CA HIS A 101 23.88 -8.38 -15.98
C HIS A 101 22.51 -8.11 -16.61
N CYS A 102 21.93 -6.93 -16.36
CA CYS A 102 20.62 -6.56 -16.92
C CYS A 102 20.70 -5.60 -18.11
N ARG A 103 21.89 -5.09 -18.43
CA ARG A 103 22.18 -4.19 -19.58
C ARG A 103 21.12 -3.11 -19.80
N PRO A 104 20.87 -2.25 -18.81
CA PRO A 104 19.82 -1.24 -18.89
C PRO A 104 20.08 -0.20 -19.98
N ASP A 105 21.33 0.10 -20.29
CA ASP A 105 21.78 0.90 -21.43
C ASP A 105 21.22 0.37 -22.75
N THR A 106 21.37 -0.93 -22.99
CA THR A 106 20.90 -1.59 -24.21
C THR A 106 19.36 -1.60 -24.24
N ALA A 107 18.73 -1.91 -23.11
CA ALA A 107 17.27 -1.88 -22.99
C ALA A 107 16.67 -0.46 -23.16
N LEU A 108 17.43 0.58 -22.82
CA LEU A 108 17.04 1.99 -22.97
C LEU A 108 17.40 2.58 -24.35
N GLY A 109 18.12 1.82 -25.19
CA GLY A 109 18.58 2.26 -26.51
C GLY A 109 19.66 3.34 -26.44
N MET A 110 20.51 3.30 -25.42
CA MET A 110 21.62 4.25 -25.30
C MET A 110 22.66 4.00 -26.40
N PRO A 111 23.25 5.05 -26.97
CA PRO A 111 24.39 4.92 -27.88
C PRO A 111 25.61 4.36 -27.12
N GLU A 112 26.43 3.56 -27.81
CA GLU A 112 27.70 3.02 -27.29
C GLU A 112 28.76 4.10 -27.04
#